data_AF-A0A1D8T8A9-F1
#
_entry.id   AF-A0A1D8T8A9-F1
#
_cell.length_a   1.000
_cell.length_b   1.000
_cell.length_c   1.000
_cell.angle_alpha   90.00
_cell.angle_beta   90.00
_cell.angle_gamma   90.00
#
_symmetry.space_group_name_H-M   'P 1'
#
loop_
_entity.id
_entity.type
_entity.pdbx_description
1 polymer ?
#
loop_
_entity_poly.entity_id
_entity_poly.type
_entity_poly.pdbx_seq_one_letter_code
_entity_poly.pdbx_strand_id
1 'polypeptide(L)'
;MVANATGGGIMLSDALGKGPTSSSTVAKRTSAVILAVGLSVTLIVQSNPIQLIIGAQALTVLVAPFLGILLLTMSNRPTLMGTLRNKWWQNILGVLGFCSILSVSGLFVYQLFF
;
A
#
# COMPACT_ATOMS: atom_id res chain seq x y z
N MET A 1 -15.24 -2.63 -1.78
CA MET A 1 -14.30 -1.81 -2.58
C MET A 1 -14.20 -0.35 -2.15
N VAL A 2 -15.30 0.29 -1.74
CA VAL A 2 -15.27 1.72 -1.35
C VAL A 2 -14.23 2.00 -0.26
N ALA A 3 -14.13 1.16 0.76
CA ALA A 3 -13.12 1.32 1.82
C ALA A 3 -11.66 1.37 1.29
N ASN A 4 -11.29 0.49 0.36
CA ASN A 4 -9.94 0.46 -0.22
C ASN A 4 -9.67 1.69 -1.08
N ALA A 5 -10.66 2.10 -1.89
CA ALA A 5 -10.55 3.31 -2.71
C ALA A 5 -10.47 4.58 -1.86
N THR A 6 -11.24 4.63 -0.77
CA THR A 6 -11.19 5.73 0.21
C THR A 6 -9.84 5.77 0.94
N GLY A 7 -9.32 4.61 1.35
CA GLY A 7 -7.98 4.51 1.95
C GLY A 7 -6.90 5.04 1.00
N GLY A 8 -6.89 4.56 -0.24
CA GLY A 8 -5.96 5.04 -1.27
C GLY A 8 -6.13 6.53 -1.60
N GLY A 9 -7.37 7.01 -1.67
CA GLY A 9 -7.68 8.42 -1.97
C GLY A 9 -7.22 9.38 -0.87
N ILE A 10 -7.33 8.97 0.40
CA ILE A 10 -6.81 9.72 1.54
C ILE A 10 -5.27 9.75 1.49
N MET A 11 -4.62 8.60 1.27
CA MET A 11 -3.16 8.54 1.19
C MET A 11 -2.60 9.38 0.02
N LEU A 12 -3.30 9.40 -1.12
CA LEU A 12 -2.93 10.24 -2.26
C LEU A 12 -3.15 11.74 -1.96
N SER A 13 -4.23 12.09 -1.25
CA SER A 13 -4.46 13.47 -0.80
C SER A 13 -3.38 13.94 0.17
N ASP A 14 -2.95 13.06 1.07
CA ASP A 14 -1.88 13.32 2.03
C ASP A 14 -0.52 13.51 1.33
N ALA A 15 -0.21 12.64 0.35
CA ALA A 15 0.98 12.76 -0.49
C ALA A 15 1.03 14.06 -1.30
N LEU A 16 -0.12 14.63 -1.67
CA LEU A 16 -0.25 15.93 -2.35
C LEU A 16 -0.22 17.12 -1.37
N GLY A 17 0.02 16.90 -0.08
CA GLY A 17 0.14 17.95 0.93
C GLY A 17 -1.20 18.55 1.38
N LYS A 18 -2.33 17.93 1.04
CA LYS A 18 -3.67 18.43 1.42
C LYS A 18 -4.25 17.74 2.66
N GLY A 19 -3.43 16.95 3.32
CA GLY A 19 -3.70 16.33 4.62
C GLY A 19 -4.47 15.00 4.56
N PRO A 20 -4.48 14.25 5.67
CA PRO A 20 -5.00 12.87 5.73
C PRO A 20 -6.50 12.79 6.06
N THR A 21 -7.24 13.90 5.97
CA THR A 21 -8.65 13.92 6.39
C THR A 21 -9.58 13.42 5.29
N SER A 22 -10.37 12.38 5.61
CA SER A 22 -11.39 11.79 4.72
C SER A 22 -12.49 12.76 4.31
N SER A 23 -12.77 13.77 5.13
CA SER A 23 -13.77 14.80 4.84
C SER A 23 -13.32 15.84 3.81
N SER A 24 -12.01 15.91 3.52
CA SER A 24 -11.47 16.88 2.58
C SER A 24 -12.01 16.64 1.16
N THR A 25 -12.32 17.72 0.46
CA THR A 25 -12.78 17.67 -0.93
C THR A 25 -11.79 16.97 -1.84
N VAL A 26 -10.49 17.05 -1.52
CA VAL A 26 -9.43 16.42 -2.30
C VAL A 26 -9.42 14.91 -2.10
N ALA A 27 -9.46 14.43 -0.85
CA ALA A 27 -9.57 12.99 -0.56
C ALA A 27 -10.81 12.35 -1.20
N LYS A 28 -11.95 13.06 -1.23
CA LYS A 28 -13.17 12.60 -1.90
C LYS A 28 -12.99 12.52 -3.42
N ARG A 29 -12.38 13.54 -4.04
CA ARG A 29 -12.10 13.56 -5.48
C ARG A 29 -11.12 12.46 -5.88
N THR A 30 -10.02 12.28 -5.15
CA THR A 30 -9.06 11.19 -5.42
C THR A 30 -9.71 9.82 -5.24
N SER A 31 -10.53 9.62 -4.20
CA SER A 31 -11.28 8.37 -4.01
C SER A 31 -12.27 8.10 -5.16
N ALA A 32 -12.98 9.14 -5.62
CA ALA A 32 -13.90 9.04 -6.74
C ALA A 32 -13.17 8.68 -8.05
N VAL A 33 -11.99 9.27 -8.29
CA VAL A 33 -11.14 8.94 -9.44
C VAL A 33 -10.67 7.49 -9.37
N ILE A 34 -10.20 7.01 -8.21
CA ILE A 34 -9.78 5.60 -8.05
C ILE A 34 -10.94 4.64 -8.33
N LEU A 35 -12.14 4.95 -7.82
CA LEU A 35 -13.34 4.16 -8.11
C LEU A 35 -13.71 4.18 -9.59
N ALA A 36 -13.65 5.35 -10.24
CA ALA A 36 -13.94 5.48 -11.66
C ALA A 36 -12.96 4.64 -12.49
N VAL A 37 -11.66 4.65 -12.17
CA VAL A 37 -10.66 3.82 -12.84
C VAL A 37 -10.97 2.33 -12.66
N GLY A 38 -11.23 1.88 -11.42
CA GLY A 38 -11.58 0.48 -11.15
C GLY A 38 -12.84 0.03 -11.89
N LEU A 39 -13.85 0.90 -11.95
CA LEU A 39 -15.08 0.67 -12.70
C LEU A 39 -14.81 0.56 -14.21
N SER A 40 -14.05 1.50 -14.78
CA SER A 40 -13.70 1.49 -16.20
C SER A 40 -12.94 0.22 -16.60
N VAL A 41 -11.93 -0.19 -15.82
CA VAL A 41 -11.17 -1.42 -16.09
C VAL A 41 -12.07 -2.66 -16.05
N THR A 42 -12.97 -2.74 -15.08
CA THR A 42 -13.92 -3.86 -14.94
C THR A 42 -14.89 -3.93 -16.12
N LEU A 43 -15.35 -2.78 -16.63
CA LEU A 43 -16.26 -2.73 -17.78
C LEU A 43 -15.55 -3.12 -19.09
N ILE A 44 -14.27 -2.81 -19.25
CA ILE A 44 -13.49 -3.14 -20.45
C ILE A 44 -13.09 -4.61 -20.47
N VAL A 45 -12.62 -5.14 -19.33
CA VAL A 45 -12.08 -6.50 -19.22
C VAL A 45 -13.08 -7.38 -18.49
N GLN A 46 -14.12 -7.82 -19.21
CA GLN A 46 -15.17 -8.70 -18.67
C GLN A 46 -14.80 -10.19 -18.73
N SER A 47 -13.87 -10.56 -19.60
CA SER A 47 -13.62 -11.95 -20.00
C SER A 47 -12.80 -12.76 -18.98
N ASN A 48 -11.93 -12.12 -18.19
CA ASN A 48 -11.10 -12.82 -17.21
C ASN A 48 -10.88 -12.00 -15.92
N PRO A 49 -11.88 -11.94 -15.04
CA PRO A 49 -11.79 -11.20 -13.78
C PRO A 49 -10.70 -11.74 -12.84
N ILE A 50 -10.36 -13.03 -12.95
CA ILE A 50 -9.32 -13.66 -12.13
C ILE A 50 -7.95 -13.07 -12.48
N GLN A 51 -7.63 -12.91 -13.76
CA GLN A 51 -6.37 -12.30 -14.20
C GLN A 51 -6.21 -10.84 -13.72
N LEU A 52 -7.31 -10.07 -13.71
CA LEU A 52 -7.29 -8.70 -13.15
C LEU A 52 -6.94 -8.70 -11.65
N ILE A 53 -7.52 -9.63 -10.88
CA ILE A 53 -7.24 -9.75 -9.44
C ILE A 53 -5.78 -10.15 -9.23
N ILE A 54 -5.28 -11.15 -9.97
CA ILE A 54 -3.88 -11.58 -9.90
C ILE A 54 -2.94 -10.40 -10.21
N GLY A 55 -3.24 -9.61 -11.25
CA GLY A 55 -2.47 -8.42 -11.61
C GLY A 55 -2.49 -7.33 -10.53
N ALA A 56 -3.65 -7.06 -9.92
CA ALA A 56 -3.77 -6.09 -8.83
C ALA A 56 -2.99 -6.54 -7.57
N GLN A 57 -3.04 -7.84 -7.26
CA GLN A 57 -2.30 -8.41 -6.13
C GLN A 57 -0.80 -8.41 -6.38
N ALA A 58 -0.36 -8.74 -7.59
CA ALA A 58 1.03 -8.65 -8.03
C ALA A 58 1.62 -7.26 -7.75
N LEU A 59 0.90 -6.21 -8.18
CA LEU A 59 1.32 -4.83 -7.91
C LEU A 59 1.44 -4.54 -6.41
N THR A 60 0.52 -5.04 -5.60
CA THR A 60 0.54 -4.85 -4.13
C THR A 60 1.74 -5.55 -3.49
N VAL A 61 2.03 -6.78 -3.91
CA VAL A 61 3.20 -7.56 -3.42
C VAL A 61 4.50 -6.84 -3.77
N LEU A 62 4.62 -6.29 -4.99
CA LEU A 62 5.81 -5.56 -5.41
C LEU A 62 6.03 -4.25 -4.65
N VAL A 63 4.96 -3.55 -4.26
CA VAL A 63 5.03 -2.27 -3.52
C VAL A 63 5.26 -2.47 -2.01
N ALA A 64 4.76 -3.58 -1.44
CA ALA A 64 4.90 -3.90 -0.02
C ALA A 64 6.30 -3.75 0.59
N PRO A 65 7.41 -4.22 -0.03
CA PRO A 65 8.75 -4.07 0.55
C PRO A 65 9.18 -2.61 0.70
N PHE A 66 8.78 -1.73 -0.22
CA PHE A 66 9.06 -0.29 -0.13
C PHE A 66 8.33 0.34 1.06
N LEU A 67 7.08 -0.04 1.29
CA LEU A 67 6.33 0.40 2.46
C LEU A 67 6.92 -0.18 3.76
N GLY A 68 7.32 -1.45 3.75
CA GLY A 68 7.92 -2.13 4.90
C GLY A 68 9.21 -1.44 5.37
N ILE A 69 10.12 -1.12 4.45
CA ILE A 69 11.36 -0.41 4.81
C ILE A 69 11.10 1.02 5.28
N LEU A 70 10.12 1.70 4.68
CA LEU A 70 9.73 3.05 5.08
C LEU A 70 9.14 3.05 6.49
N LEU A 71 8.26 2.10 6.81
CA LEU A 71 7.71 1.94 8.15
C LEU A 71 8.80 1.61 9.16
N LEU A 72 9.68 0.65 8.88
CA LEU A 72 10.76 0.28 9.79
C LEU A 72 11.70 1.47 10.08
N THR A 73 12.03 2.25 9.06
CA THR A 73 12.90 3.43 9.21
C THR A 73 12.20 4.57 9.94
N MET A 74 10.96 4.91 9.57
CA MET A 74 10.16 5.94 10.23
C MET A 74 9.92 5.62 11.70
N SER A 75 9.58 4.37 12.03
CA SER A 75 9.32 3.93 13.41
C SER A 75 10.55 3.93 14.32
N ASN A 76 11.75 4.06 13.75
CA ASN A 76 12.99 4.17 14.50
C ASN A 76 13.51 5.61 14.58
N ARG A 77 12.90 6.58 13.88
CA ARG A 77 13.36 7.96 13.86
C ARG A 77 12.83 8.73 15.09
N PRO A 78 13.73 9.27 15.94
CA PRO A 78 13.31 10.03 17.12
C PRO A 78 12.63 11.35 16.75
N THR A 79 12.94 11.93 15.59
CA THR A 79 12.29 13.15 15.08
C THR A 79 10.82 12.96 14.72
N LEU A 80 10.39 11.73 14.46
CA LEU A 80 9.01 11.43 14.03
C LEU A 80 8.19 10.77 15.15
N MET A 81 8.79 9.81 15.86
CA MET A 81 8.09 9.07 16.92
C MET A 81 8.33 9.61 18.33
N GLY A 82 9.31 10.48 18.55
CA GLY A 82 9.64 11.00 19.87
C GLY A 82 9.87 9.87 20.89
N THR A 83 9.05 9.86 21.95
CA THR A 83 9.10 8.86 23.03
C THR A 83 8.44 7.51 22.67
N LEU A 84 7.68 7.45 21.58
CA LEU A 84 6.98 6.25 21.10
C LEU A 84 7.83 5.39 20.15
N ARG A 85 9.14 5.61 20.12
CA ARG A 85 10.07 4.84 19.28
C ARG A 85 9.98 3.35 19.60
N ASN A 86 10.14 2.53 18.55
CA ASN A 86 10.27 1.10 18.71
C ASN A 86 11.38 0.72 19.70
N LYS A 87 11.02 -0.09 20.69
CA LYS A 87 11.96 -0.81 21.57
C LYS A 87 12.69 -1.89 20.77
N TRP A 88 13.78 -2.42 21.34
CA TRP A 88 14.59 -3.45 20.65
C TRP A 88 13.74 -4.65 20.20
N TRP A 89 12.75 -5.07 20.99
CA TRP A 89 11.94 -6.26 20.69
C TRP A 89 10.94 -5.98 19.56
N GLN A 90 10.40 -4.76 19.49
CA GLN A 90 9.55 -4.32 18.38
C GLN A 90 10.35 -4.24 17.09
N ASN A 91 11.62 -3.84 17.17
CA ASN A 91 12.50 -3.82 16.02
C ASN A 91 12.84 -5.24 15.52
N ILE A 92 13.05 -6.21 16.42
CA ILE A 92 13.24 -7.62 16.04
C ILE A 92 12.01 -8.15 15.30
N LEU A 93 10.80 -7.92 15.84
CA LEU A 93 9.56 -8.32 15.16
C LEU A 93 9.36 -7.59 13.84
N GLY A 94 9.70 -6.30 13.78
CA GLY A 94 9.63 -5.49 12.57
C GLY A 94 10.56 -6.01 11.46
N VAL A 95 11.79 -6.38 11.82
CA VAL A 95 12.76 -6.99 10.89
C VAL A 95 12.27 -8.36 10.44
N LEU A 96 11.74 -9.20 11.35
CA LEU A 96 11.21 -10.51 10.98
C LEU A 96 10.01 -10.39 10.03
N GLY A 97 9.09 -9.46 10.29
CA GLY A 97 7.98 -9.14 9.39
C GLY A 97 8.47 -8.62 8.03
N PHE A 98 9.49 -7.76 8.02
CA PHE A 98 10.11 -7.25 6.80
C PHE A 98 10.78 -8.36 5.98
N CYS A 99 11.51 -9.27 6.62
CA CYS A 99 12.09 -10.45 5.97
C CYS A 99 11.02 -11.35 5.35
N SER A 100 9.85 -11.49 6.00
CA SER A 100 8.71 -12.24 5.45
C SER A 100 8.17 -11.57 4.18
N ILE A 101 7.97 -10.25 4.21
CA ILE A 101 7.54 -9.47 3.02
C ILE A 101 8.55 -9.62 1.88
N LEU A 102 9.85 -9.51 2.17
CA LEU A 102 10.91 -9.69 1.17
C LEU A 102 10.91 -11.10 0.58
N SER A 103 10.70 -12.13 1.41
CA SER A 103 10.65 -13.52 0.96
C SER A 103 9.47 -13.76 0.01
N VAL A 104 8.29 -13.27 0.36
CA VAL A 104 7.09 -13.39 -0.49
C VAL A 104 7.25 -12.62 -1.79
N SER A 105 7.79 -11.39 -1.72
CA SER A 105 8.03 -10.56 -2.90
C SER A 105 9.06 -11.19 -3.84
N GLY A 106 10.14 -11.73 -3.29
CA GLY A 106 11.17 -12.44 -4.05
C GLY A 106 10.64 -13.72 -4.70
N LEU A 107 9.82 -14.49 -3.99
CA LEU A 107 9.17 -15.69 -4.53
C LEU A 107 8.20 -15.34 -5.66
N PHE A 108 7.42 -14.26 -5.51
CA PHE A 108 6.52 -13.79 -6.56
C PHE A 108 7.29 -13.39 -7.82
N VAL A 109 8.39 -12.64 -7.66
CA VAL A 109 9.27 -12.26 -8.79
C VAL A 109 9.88 -13.52 -9.44
N TYR A 110 10.31 -14.49 -8.65
CA TYR A 110 10.84 -15.74 -9.17
C TYR A 110 9.81 -16.49 -10.03
N GLN A 111 8.57 -16.62 -9.55
CA GLN A 111 7.46 -17.24 -10.29
C GLN A 111 7.06 -16.47 -11.57
N LEU A 112 7.38 -15.19 -11.65
CA LEU A 112 7.15 -14.39 -12.85
C LEU A 112 8.18 -14.70 -13.94
N PHE A 113 9.42 -15.03 -13.54
CA PHE A 113 10.54 -15.25 -14.45
C PHE A 113 10.81 -16.71 -14.80
N PHE A 114 10.40 -17.66 -13.96
CA PHE A 114 10.62 -19.11 -14.12
C PHE A 114 9.32 -19.89 -13.86
#